data_AF-A0A9R0YYQ2-F1
#
_entry.id   AF-A0A9R0YYQ2-F1
#
_cell.length_a   1.000
_cell.length_b   1.000
_cell.length_c   1.000
_cell.angle_alpha   90.00
_cell.angle_beta   90.00
_cell.angle_gamma   90.00
#
_symmetry.space_group_name_H-M   'P 1'
#
loop_
_entity.id
_entity.type
_entity.pdbx_description
1 polymer ?
#
loop_
_entity_poly.entity_id
_entity_poly.type
_entity_poly.pdbx_seq_one_letter_code
_entity_poly.pdbx_strand_id
1 'polypeptide(L)'
;MGNGKGKAKELSPQDAALLIQMNYRAHLAHRSQVLRCLRDLAVAKAKLKELRSLFYNLSYRRRLSHDHEERQRFSEKIIVLLLTVDALEVRFCT
;
A
#
# COMPACT_ATOMS: atom_id res chain seq x y z
N MET A 1 -14.41 -13.28 -52.99
CA MET A 1 -13.80 -14.44 -52.30
C MET A 1 -13.25 -13.97 -50.95
N GLY A 2 -13.63 -14.64 -49.86
CA GLY A 2 -12.87 -14.66 -48.60
C GLY A 2 -13.02 -13.48 -47.63
N ASN A 3 -14.19 -13.34 -46.97
CA ASN A 3 -14.33 -12.52 -45.77
C ASN A 3 -13.72 -13.25 -44.56
N GLY A 4 -12.39 -13.20 -44.43
CA GLY A 4 -11.64 -13.79 -43.32
C GLY A 4 -11.64 -12.93 -42.07
N LYS A 5 -12.82 -12.61 -41.52
CA LYS A 5 -12.90 -12.14 -40.13
C LYS A 5 -12.62 -13.34 -39.23
N GLY A 6 -11.39 -13.41 -38.72
CA GLY A 6 -10.91 -14.50 -37.86
C GLY A 6 -11.94 -14.87 -36.80
N LYS A 7 -12.48 -16.09 -36.91
CA LYS A 7 -13.33 -16.67 -35.88
C LYS A 7 -12.50 -16.72 -34.61
N ALA A 8 -12.89 -15.97 -33.59
CA ALA A 8 -12.36 -16.17 -32.25
C ALA A 8 -12.48 -17.67 -31.95
N LYS A 9 -11.37 -18.30 -31.57
CA LYS A 9 -11.33 -19.73 -31.29
C LYS A 9 -12.37 -20.01 -30.20
N GLU A 10 -13.43 -20.72 -30.55
CA GLU A 10 -14.48 -21.12 -29.60
C GLU A 10 -13.78 -21.91 -28.49
N LEU A 11 -13.78 -21.32 -27.28
CA LEU A 11 -13.18 -21.94 -26.11
C LEU A 11 -14.05 -23.12 -25.69
N SER A 12 -13.41 -24.23 -25.28
CA SER A 12 -14.17 -25.31 -24.65
C SER A 12 -14.87 -24.77 -23.39
N PRO A 13 -16.02 -25.33 -22.98
CA PRO A 13 -16.70 -24.91 -21.76
C PRO A 13 -15.78 -24.94 -20.52
N GLN A 14 -14.84 -25.89 -20.48
CA GLN A 14 -13.86 -26.04 -19.41
C GLN A 14 -12.82 -24.91 -19.43
N ASP A 15 -12.28 -24.58 -20.61
CA ASP A 15 -11.32 -23.48 -20.76
C ASP A 15 -11.98 -22.12 -20.46
N ALA A 16 -13.22 -21.93 -20.91
CA ALA A 16 -14.01 -20.75 -20.61
C ALA A 16 -14.27 -20.61 -19.10
N ALA A 17 -14.67 -21.69 -18.43
CA ALA A 17 -14.87 -21.70 -16.99
C ALA A 17 -13.57 -21.38 -16.23
N LEU A 18 -12.44 -21.94 -16.66
CA LEU A 18 -11.13 -21.67 -16.06
C LEU A 18 -10.74 -20.20 -16.22
N LEU A 19 -10.89 -19.63 -17.41
CA LEU A 19 -10.61 -18.22 -17.68
C LEU A 19 -11.48 -17.29 -16.81
N ILE A 20 -12.78 -17.57 -16.70
CA ILE A 20 -13.69 -16.81 -15.85
C ILE A 20 -13.23 -16.87 -14.39
N GLN A 21 -12.91 -18.06 -13.87
CA GLN A 21 -12.44 -18.23 -12.51
C GLN A 21 -11.12 -17.49 -12.24
N MET A 22 -10.15 -17.60 -13.15
CA MET A 22 -8.86 -16.92 -13.02
C MET A 22 -9.02 -15.40 -13.02
N ASN A 23 -9.80 -14.85 -13.95
CA ASN A 23 -10.06 -13.42 -14.05
C ASN A 23 -10.80 -12.90 -12.81
N TYR A 24 -11.79 -13.63 -12.32
CA TYR A 24 -12.51 -13.26 -11.11
C TYR A 24 -11.60 -13.27 -9.88
N ARG A 25 -10.74 -14.29 -9.72
CA ARG A 25 -9.74 -14.34 -8.65
C ARG A 25 -8.75 -13.18 -8.73
N ALA A 26 -8.25 -12.87 -9.93
CA ALA A 26 -7.35 -11.72 -10.15
C ALA A 26 -8.02 -10.39 -9.79
N HIS A 27 -9.29 -10.21 -10.19
CA HIS A 27 -10.07 -9.03 -9.85
C HIS A 27 -10.26 -8.87 -8.33
N LEU A 28 -10.63 -9.95 -7.63
CA LEU A 28 -10.77 -9.94 -6.17
C LEU A 28 -9.44 -9.67 -5.47
N ALA A 29 -8.36 -10.31 -5.90
CA ALA A 29 -7.02 -10.09 -5.38
C ALA A 29 -6.63 -8.62 -5.50
N HIS A 30 -6.78 -8.03 -6.69
CA HIS A 30 -6.49 -6.63 -6.94
C HIS A 30 -7.31 -5.69 -6.05
N ARG A 31 -8.64 -5.87 -5.96
CA ARG A 31 -9.47 -5.02 -5.08
C ARG A 31 -9.09 -5.16 -3.60
N SER A 32 -8.82 -6.39 -3.16
CA SER A 32 -8.41 -6.65 -1.77
C SER A 32 -7.06 -5.99 -1.45
N GLN A 33 -6.15 -5.96 -2.42
CA GLN A 33 -4.84 -5.33 -2.31
C GLN A 33 -4.97 -3.82 -2.16
N VAL A 34 -5.75 -3.15 -3.02
CA VAL A 34 -6.00 -1.70 -2.92
C VAL A 34 -6.57 -1.33 -1.55
N LEU A 35 -7.57 -2.07 -1.07
CA LEU A 35 -8.16 -1.82 0.25
C LEU A 35 -7.17 -2.08 1.41
N ARG A 36 -6.24 -3.03 1.23
CA ARG A 36 -5.16 -3.26 2.20
C ARG A 36 -4.17 -2.10 2.20
N CYS A 37 -3.73 -1.63 1.04
CA CYS A 37 -2.83 -0.48 0.92
C CYS A 37 -3.46 0.80 1.51
N LEU A 38 -4.76 1.04 1.28
CA LEU A 38 -5.46 2.18 1.88
C LEU A 38 -5.51 2.11 3.42
N ARG A 39 -5.69 0.91 3.99
CA ARG A 39 -5.65 0.71 5.45
C ARG A 39 -4.25 0.98 6.01
N ASP A 40 -3.22 0.44 5.36
CA ASP A 40 -1.84 0.66 5.77
C ASP A 40 -1.47 2.15 5.69
N LEU A 41 -1.91 2.86 4.64
CA LEU A 41 -1.73 4.31 4.49
C LEU A 41 -2.44 5.10 5.60
N ALA A 42 -3.65 4.68 5.99
CA ALA A 42 -4.37 5.31 7.10
C ALA A 42 -3.61 5.16 8.43
N VAL A 43 -3.02 3.99 8.69
CA VAL A 43 -2.17 3.74 9.86
C VAL A 43 -0.91 4.62 9.83
N ALA A 44 -0.22 4.69 8.70
CA ALA A 44 0.96 5.56 8.53
C ALA A 44 0.60 7.03 8.79
N LYS A 45 -0.52 7.50 8.23
CA LYS A 45 -1.04 8.86 8.46
C LYS A 45 -1.37 9.12 9.93
N ALA A 46 -1.92 8.15 10.64
CA ALA A 46 -2.21 8.28 12.08
C ALA A 46 -0.92 8.44 12.89
N LYS A 47 0.09 7.60 12.64
CA LYS A 47 1.41 7.70 13.28
C LYS A 47 2.09 9.06 13.00
N LEU A 48 1.97 9.57 11.78
CA LEU A 48 2.49 10.91 11.46
C LEU A 48 1.80 12.01 12.29
N LYS A 49 0.48 11.92 12.48
CA LYS A 49 -0.27 12.87 13.32
C LYS A 49 0.18 12.82 14.78
N GLU A 50 0.44 11.62 15.31
CA GLU A 50 0.95 11.44 16.67
C GLU A 50 2.34 12.07 16.84
N LEU A 51 3.27 11.79 15.92
CA LEU A 51 4.62 12.39 15.94
C LEU A 51 4.57 13.91 15.84
N ARG A 52 3.69 14.42 14.97
CA ARG A 52 3.45 15.86 14.85
C ARG A 52 2.91 16.46 16.16
N SER A 53 1.98 15.77 16.84
CA SER A 53 1.45 16.19 18.14
C SER A 53 2.54 16.24 19.21
N LEU A 54 3.39 15.22 19.27
CA LEU A 54 4.56 15.19 20.16
C LEU A 54 5.49 16.38 19.90
N PHE A 55 5.74 16.71 18.62
CA PHE A 55 6.59 17.84 18.27
C PHE A 55 5.97 19.19 18.64
N TYR A 56 4.64 19.35 18.66
CA TYR A 56 4.03 20.59 19.14
C TYR A 56 4.13 20.78 20.66
N ASN A 57 4.44 19.73 21.41
CA ASN A 57 4.67 19.83 22.85
C ASN A 57 6.03 20.48 23.14
N LEU A 58 6.02 21.69 23.69
CA LEU A 58 7.23 22.46 24.00
C LEU A 58 8.19 21.72 24.95
N SER A 59 7.65 21.04 25.97
CA SER A 59 8.45 20.25 26.91
C SER A 59 9.12 19.08 26.20
N TYR A 60 8.41 18.42 25.28
CA TYR A 60 8.98 17.34 24.48
C TYR A 60 10.09 17.82 23.55
N ARG A 61 9.90 18.98 22.89
CA ARG A 61 10.95 19.59 22.06
C ARG A 61 12.23 19.88 22.84
N ARG A 62 12.10 20.37 24.07
CA ARG A 62 13.27 20.58 24.96
C ARG A 62 13.96 19.27 25.31
N ARG A 63 13.20 18.18 25.56
CA ARG A 63 13.82 16.86 25.78
C ARG A 63 14.56 16.38 24.54
N LEU A 64 13.94 16.48 23.35
CA LEU A 64 14.58 16.11 22.09
C LEU A 64 15.90 16.86 21.80
N SER A 65 16.07 18.08 22.32
CA SER A 65 17.31 18.84 22.10
C SER A 65 18.45 18.48 23.07
N HIS A 66 18.14 17.96 24.26
CA HIS A 66 19.13 17.68 25.31
C HIS A 66 19.40 16.18 25.49
N ASP A 67 18.42 15.34 25.17
CA ASP A 67 18.51 13.89 25.32
C ASP A 67 18.77 13.23 23.96
N HIS A 68 19.98 12.69 23.82
CA HIS A 68 20.42 12.01 22.61
C HIS A 68 19.66 10.71 22.33
N GLU A 69 19.29 9.95 23.37
CA GLU A 69 18.53 8.71 23.20
C GLU A 69 17.11 9.02 22.71
N GLU A 70 16.44 10.00 23.32
CA GLU A 70 15.10 10.41 22.88
C GLU A 70 15.12 10.99 21.46
N ARG A 71 16.16 11.75 21.10
CA ARG A 71 16.36 12.23 19.73
C ARG A 71 16.54 11.09 18.74
N GLN A 72 17.31 10.06 19.11
CA GLN A 72 17.50 8.88 18.28
C GLN A 72 16.18 8.12 18.10
N ARG A 73 15.45 7.84 19.20
CA ARG A 73 14.14 7.17 19.16
C ARG A 73 13.12 7.92 18.30
N PHE A 74 13.11 9.25 18.38
CA PHE A 74 12.24 10.06 17.53
C PHE A 74 12.61 9.93 16.06
N SER A 75 13.92 9.95 15.75
CA SER A 75 14.43 9.76 14.38
C SER A 75 14.06 8.38 13.84
N GLU A 76 14.22 7.33 14.64
CA GLU A 76 13.82 5.95 14.29
C GLU A 76 12.33 5.87 13.96
N LYS A 77 11.46 6.51 14.74
CA LYS A 77 10.02 6.56 14.46
C LYS A 77 9.71 7.23 13.11
N ILE A 78 10.44 8.29 12.74
CA ILE A 78 10.30 8.93 11.42
C ILE A 78 10.82 8.01 10.32
N ILE A 79 12.00 7.41 10.48
CA ILE A 79 12.59 6.50 9.48
C ILE A 79 11.65 5.32 9.21
N VAL A 80 11.13 4.66 10.25
CA VAL A 80 10.18 3.55 10.11
C VAL A 80 8.91 3.99 9.38
N LEU A 81 8.41 5.20 9.68
CA LEU A 81 7.25 5.76 8.98
C LEU A 81 7.55 5.98 7.48
N LEU A 82 8.71 6.55 7.14
CA LEU A 82 9.13 6.77 5.76
C LEU A 82 9.26 5.44 5.01
N LEU A 83 9.93 4.44 5.58
CA LEU A 83 10.04 3.10 5.00
C LEU A 83 8.68 2.42 4.80
N THR A 84 7.75 2.65 5.74
CA THR A 84 6.37 2.13 5.60
C THR A 84 5.65 2.77 4.42
N VAL A 85 5.78 4.08 4.23
CA VAL A 85 5.16 4.81 3.11
C VAL A 85 5.81 4.42 1.78
N ASP A 86 7.13 4.32 1.72
CA ASP A 86 7.87 3.88 0.53
C ASP A 86 7.44 2.46 0.09
N ALA A 87 7.35 1.53 1.04
CA ALA A 87 6.85 0.19 0.78
C ALA A 87 5.38 0.13 0.36
N LEU A 88 4.58 1.19 0.61
CA LEU A 88 3.22 1.31 0.12
C LEU A 88 3.17 1.88 -1.29
N GLU A 89 4.00 2.87 -1.60
CA GLU A 89 4.12 3.45 -2.93
C GLU A 89 4.44 2.37 -3.98
N VAL A 90 5.41 1.50 -3.68
CA VAL A 90 5.74 0.34 -4.52
C VAL A 90 4.52 -0.57 -4.75
N ARG A 91 3.67 -0.77 -3.74
CA ARG A 91 2.46 -1.60 -3.82
C ARG A 91 1.26 -0.93 -4.51
N PHE A 92 1.29 0.38 -4.73
CA PHE A 92 0.28 1.11 -5.50
C PHE A 92 0.64 1.17 -7.00
N CYS A 93 1.92 1.08 -7.35
CA CYS A 93 2.41 1.14 -8.74
C CYS A 93 2.51 -0.22 -9.45
N THR A 94 2.49 -1.34 -8.70
CA THR A 94 2.46 -2.72 -9.21
C THR A 94 1.06 -3.31 -9.20
#